data_AF-A0A8T3YFX0-F1
#
_entry.id   AF-A0A8T3YFX0-F1
#
_cell.length_a   1.000
_cell.length_b   1.000
_cell.length_c   1.000
_cell.angle_alpha   90.00
_cell.angle_beta   90.00
_cell.angle_gamma   90.00
#
_symmetry.space_group_name_H-M   'P 1'
#
loop_
_entity.id
_entity.type
_entity.pdbx_description
1 polymer ?
#
loop_
_entity_poly.entity_id
_entity_poly.type
_entity_poly.pdbx_seq_one_letter_code
_entity_poly.pdbx_strand_id
1 'polypeptide(L)'
;MRLHARAAGWAAGLTMAMITVLTIAAEFSAPLKGALAAFAGHHWVAKGIVSLVFFLALAALLSRMKPGREDRTAFLVAGLALLLAVVLFLFFVYEFFA
;
A
#
# COMPACT_ATOMS: atom_id res chain seq x y z
N MET A 1 21.50 -4.99 -6.95
CA MET A 1 20.68 -4.01 -6.21
C MET A 1 20.90 -4.24 -4.72
N ARG A 2 21.39 -3.24 -3.97
CA ARG A 2 21.50 -3.36 -2.50
C ARG A 2 20.28 -2.69 -1.88
N LEU A 3 19.26 -3.48 -1.51
CA LEU A 3 18.11 -2.96 -0.80
C LEU A 3 18.53 -2.64 0.65
N HIS A 4 18.38 -1.38 1.05
CA HIS A 4 18.63 -0.94 2.43
C HIS A 4 17.31 -0.69 3.16
N ALA A 5 17.35 -0.76 4.49
CA ALA A 5 16.16 -0.71 5.35
C ALA A 5 15.31 0.54 5.10
N ARG A 6 15.95 1.69 4.90
CA ARG A 6 15.28 2.96 4.56
C ARG A 6 14.51 2.88 3.23
N ALA A 7 15.13 2.37 2.16
CA ALA A 7 14.45 2.20 0.87
C ALA A 7 13.26 1.23 0.98
N ALA A 8 13.46 0.11 1.69
CA ALA A 8 12.39 -0.87 1.94
C ALA A 8 11.25 -0.26 2.76
N GLY A 9 11.56 0.52 3.79
CA GLY A 9 10.57 1.19 4.64
C GLY A 9 9.72 2.19 3.87
N TRP A 10 10.34 3.08 3.08
CA TRP A 10 9.58 4.02 2.24
C TRP A 10 8.75 3.32 1.15
N ALA A 11 9.30 2.27 0.51
CA ALA A 11 8.54 1.46 -0.44
C ALA A 11 7.32 0.83 0.24
N ALA A 12 7.49 0.26 1.44
CA ALA A 12 6.39 -0.31 2.21
C ALA A 12 5.34 0.76 2.59
N GLY A 13 5.77 1.92 3.08
CA GLY A 13 4.91 3.05 3.42
C GLY A 13 4.01 3.49 2.26
N LEU A 14 4.62 3.71 1.09
CA LEU A 14 3.91 4.11 -0.11
C LEU A 14 2.97 3.01 -0.63
N THR A 15 3.40 1.75 -0.59
CA THR A 15 2.55 0.61 -0.97
C THR A 15 1.34 0.48 -0.04
N MET A 16 1.51 0.64 1.27
CA MET A 16 0.40 0.62 2.24
C MET A 16 -0.61 1.75 1.95
N ALA A 17 -0.14 2.96 1.66
CA ALA A 17 -1.01 4.07 1.31
C ALA A 17 -1.78 3.78 0.01
N MET A 18 -1.09 3.29 -1.02
CA MET A 18 -1.69 2.95 -2.31
C MET A 18 -2.74 1.84 -2.17
N ILE A 19 -2.45 0.73 -1.48
CA ILE A 19 -3.42 -0.36 -1.32
C ILE A 19 -4.62 0.06 -0.47
N THR A 20 -4.43 0.96 0.49
CA THR A 20 -5.52 1.54 1.29
C THR A 20 -6.48 2.34 0.41
N VAL A 21 -5.93 3.26 -0.41
CA VAL A 21 -6.73 4.04 -1.37
C VAL A 21 -7.43 3.13 -2.37
N LEU A 22 -6.72 2.15 -2.94
CA LEU A 22 -7.28 1.20 -3.90
C LEU A 22 -8.39 0.35 -3.27
N THR A 23 -8.28 0.01 -1.99
CA THR A 23 -9.30 -0.74 -1.27
C THR A 23 -10.58 0.07 -1.16
N ILE A 24 -10.49 1.29 -0.62
CA ILE A 24 -11.65 2.18 -0.46
C ILE A 24 -12.27 2.53 -1.82
N ALA A 25 -11.45 2.89 -2.81
CA ALA A 25 -11.95 3.25 -4.14
C ALA A 25 -12.68 2.10 -4.84
N ALA A 26 -12.22 0.85 -4.65
CA ALA A 26 -12.88 -0.32 -5.22
C ALA A 26 -14.24 -0.62 -4.56
N GLU A 27 -14.43 -0.25 -3.29
CA GLU A 27 -15.73 -0.40 -2.63
C GLU A 27 -16.75 0.61 -3.20
N PHE A 28 -16.33 1.85 -3.46
CA PHE A 28 -17.20 2.87 -4.06
C PHE A 28 -17.44 2.73 -5.58
N SER A 29 -16.69 1.87 -6.28
CA SER A 29 -16.74 1.77 -7.74
C SER A 29 -16.85 0.33 -8.22
N ALA A 30 -18.07 -0.08 -8.57
CA ALA A 30 -18.33 -1.37 -9.18
C ALA A 30 -17.50 -1.63 -10.46
N PRO A 31 -17.32 -0.65 -11.39
CA PRO A 31 -16.45 -0.83 -12.55
C PRO A 31 -15.00 -1.12 -12.17
N LEU A 32 -14.45 -0.43 -11.15
CA LEU A 32 -13.09 -0.66 -10.69
C LEU A 32 -12.93 -2.04 -10.06
N LYS A 33 -13.87 -2.44 -9.18
CA LYS A 33 -13.88 -3.78 -8.58
C LYS A 33 -13.99 -4.87 -9.65
N GLY A 34 -14.83 -4.65 -10.66
CA GLY A 34 -14.97 -5.53 -11.83
C GLY A 34 -13.69 -5.66 -12.64
N ALA A 35 -13.02 -4.54 -12.95
CA ALA A 35 -11.74 -4.55 -13.67
C ALA A 35 -10.64 -5.30 -12.91
N LEU A 36 -10.56 -5.12 -11.58
CA LEU A 36 -9.64 -5.85 -10.72
C LEU A 36 -9.95 -7.36 -10.73
N ALA A 37 -11.23 -7.74 -10.63
CA ALA A 37 -11.62 -9.14 -10.72
C ALA A 37 -11.31 -9.75 -12.10
N ALA A 38 -11.54 -9.00 -13.18
CA ALA A 38 -11.22 -9.46 -14.55
C ALA A 38 -9.72 -9.70 -14.76
N PHE A 39 -8.87 -8.89 -14.10
CA PHE A 39 -7.41 -9.02 -14.22
C PHE A 39 -6.84 -10.27 -13.54
N ALA A 40 -7.32 -10.63 -12.34
CA ALA A 40 -6.72 -11.70 -11.53
C ALA A 40 -7.72 -12.78 -11.08
N GLY A 41 -8.90 -12.86 -11.70
CA GLY A 41 -10.03 -13.71 -11.30
C GLY A 41 -10.76 -13.21 -10.05
N HIS A 42 -10.09 -12.49 -9.16
CA HIS A 42 -10.66 -11.94 -7.93
C HIS A 42 -10.01 -10.60 -7.55
N HIS A 43 -10.82 -9.61 -7.15
CA HIS A 43 -10.35 -8.24 -6.93
C HIS A 43 -9.34 -8.07 -5.79
N TRP A 44 -9.48 -8.83 -4.68
CA TRP A 44 -8.50 -8.89 -3.59
C TRP A 44 -7.15 -9.49 -4.01
N VAL A 45 -7.15 -10.51 -4.88
CA VAL A 45 -5.91 -11.06 -5.48
C VAL A 45 -5.24 -10.01 -6.37
N ALA A 46 -6.01 -9.31 -7.21
CA ALA A 46 -5.49 -8.24 -8.06
C ALA A 46 -4.83 -7.11 -7.24
N LYS A 47 -5.47 -6.66 -6.15
CA LYS A 47 -4.88 -5.67 -5.21
C LYS A 47 -3.54 -6.17 -4.66
N GLY A 48 -3.43 -7.46 -4.32
CA GLY A 48 -2.19 -8.09 -3.87
C GLY A 48 -1.08 -8.06 -4.92
N ILE A 49 -1.40 -8.41 -6.18
CA ILE A 49 -0.45 -8.35 -7.31
C ILE A 49 0.01 -6.91 -7.55
N VAL A 50 -0.93 -5.96 -7.62
CA VAL A 50 -0.63 -4.53 -7.80
C VAL A 50 0.29 -4.04 -6.68
N SER A 51 0.02 -4.41 -5.43
CA SER A 51 0.82 -4.02 -4.27
C SER A 51 2.23 -4.61 -4.30
N LEU A 52 2.38 -5.87 -4.71
CA LEU A 52 3.68 -6.51 -4.84
C LEU A 52 4.50 -5.84 -5.95
N VAL A 53 3.92 -5.65 -7.14
CA VAL A 53 4.61 -5.01 -8.27
C VAL A 53 5.00 -3.57 -7.90
N PHE A 54 4.09 -2.82 -7.29
CA PHE A 54 4.34 -1.45 -6.86
C PHE A 54 5.44 -1.37 -5.80
N PHE A 55 5.42 -2.26 -4.80
CA PHE A 55 6.47 -2.36 -3.79
C PHE A 55 7.83 -2.66 -4.44
N LEU A 56 7.91 -3.65 -5.32
CA LEU A 56 9.16 -4.03 -5.97
C LEU A 56 9.72 -2.89 -6.84
N ALA A 57 8.85 -2.21 -7.59
CA ALA A 57 9.22 -1.05 -8.41
C ALA A 57 9.77 0.09 -7.54
N LEU A 58 9.08 0.43 -6.45
CA LEU A 58 9.53 1.46 -5.51
C LEU A 58 10.80 1.07 -4.76
N ALA A 59 10.89 -0.17 -4.28
CA ALA A 59 12.08 -0.67 -3.59
C ALA A 59 13.29 -0.61 -4.53
N ALA A 60 13.12 -0.98 -5.81
CA ALA A 60 14.16 -0.88 -6.81
C ALA A 60 14.58 0.57 -7.10
N LEU A 61 13.61 1.47 -7.26
CA LEU A 61 13.87 2.90 -7.49
C LEU A 61 14.58 3.55 -6.30
N LEU A 62 14.06 3.36 -5.09
CA LEU A 62 14.54 3.99 -3.86
C LEU A 62 15.87 3.40 -3.38
N SER A 63 16.19 2.15 -3.73
CA SER A 63 17.50 1.54 -3.43
C SER A 63 18.68 2.29 -4.06
N ARG A 64 18.43 3.10 -5.10
CA ARG A 64 19.44 3.94 -5.76
C ARG A 64 19.76 5.22 -4.98
N MET A 65 18.96 5.57 -3.97
CA MET A 65 19.19 6.75 -3.14
C MET A 65 20.28 6.48 -2.09
N LYS A 66 21.11 7.50 -1.81
CA LYS A 66 22.16 7.42 -0.79
C LYS A 66 21.53 7.24 0.61
N PRO A 67 22.04 6.31 1.43
CA PRO A 67 21.59 6.18 2.82
C PRO A 67 21.95 7.45 3.60
N GLY A 68 20.97 8.05 4.28
CA GLY A 68 21.20 9.16 5.20
C GLY A 68 21.75 8.69 6.55
N ARG A 69 22.34 9.61 7.31
CA ARG A 69 22.97 9.33 8.62
C ARG A 69 21.98 8.96 9.73
N GLU A 70 20.74 9.45 9.65
CA GLU A 70 19.69 9.19 10.63
C GLU A 70 18.53 8.47 9.95
N ASP A 71 18.10 7.35 10.54
CA ASP A 71 17.02 6.50 10.01
C ASP A 71 15.86 6.42 11.00
N ARG A 72 14.94 7.40 10.89
CA ARG A 72 13.64 7.38 11.58
C ARG A 72 12.55 6.72 10.73
N THR A 73 12.90 6.12 9.59
CA THR A 73 11.91 5.60 8.62
C THR A 73 11.06 4.50 9.24
N ALA A 74 11.63 3.65 10.10
CA ALA A 74 10.85 2.61 10.80
C ALA A 74 9.69 3.20 11.63
N PHE A 75 9.95 4.25 12.43
CA PHE A 75 8.92 4.90 13.24
C PHE A 75 7.87 5.61 12.40
N LEU A 76 8.29 6.31 11.34
CA LEU A 76 7.36 6.98 10.41
C LEU A 76 6.45 5.96 9.70
N VAL A 77 7.02 4.84 9.25
CA VAL A 77 6.27 3.77 8.58
C VAL A 77 5.32 3.07 9.54
N ALA A 78 5.74 2.82 10.79
CA ALA A 78 4.86 2.27 11.81
C ALA A 78 3.69 3.20 12.14
N GLY A 79 3.97 4.50 12.31
CA GLY A 79 2.93 5.51 12.53
C GLY A 79 1.95 5.60 11.36
N LEU A 80 2.46 5.56 10.13
CA LEU A 80 1.63 5.52 8.92
C LEU A 80 0.78 4.24 8.86
N ALA A 81 1.36 3.07 9.17
CA ALA A 81 0.62 1.81 9.19
C ALA A 81 -0.54 1.85 10.18
N LEU A 82 -0.32 2.38 11.39
CA LEU A 82 -1.36 2.56 12.40
C LEU A 82 -2.47 3.50 11.91
N LEU A 83 -2.09 4.64 11.32
CA LEU A 83 -3.05 5.59 10.75
C LEU A 83 -3.91 4.95 9.66
N LEU A 84 -3.29 4.25 8.70
CA LEU A 84 -4.01 3.60 7.60
C LEU A 84 -4.91 2.45 8.09
N ALA A 85 -4.48 1.72 9.12
CA ALA A 85 -5.31 0.71 9.76
C ALA A 85 -6.56 1.32 10.40
N VAL A 86 -6.42 2.45 11.10
CA VAL A 86 -7.57 3.20 11.67
C VAL A 86 -8.49 3.69 10.56
N VAL A 87 -7.95 4.21 9.46
CA VAL A 87 -8.76 4.65 8.30
C VAL A 87 -9.57 3.51 7.70
N LEU A 88 -8.95 2.35 7.44
CA LEU A 88 -9.66 1.19 6.90
C LEU A 88 -10.70 0.66 7.88
N PHE A 89 -10.37 0.60 9.18
CA PHE A 89 -11.30 0.17 10.20
C PHE A 89 -12.55 1.07 10.24
N LEU A 90 -12.36 2.38 10.33
CA LEU A 90 -13.47 3.34 10.36
C LEU A 90 -14.30 3.31 9.06
N PHE A 91 -13.64 3.16 7.91
CA PHE A 91 -14.31 3.00 6.62
C PHE A 91 -15.25 1.78 6.61
N PHE A 92 -14.76 0.60 7.01
CA PHE A 92 -15.60 -0.60 7.02
C PHE A 92 -16.64 -0.61 8.14
N VAL A 93 -16.38 0.06 9.26
CA VAL A 93 -17.42 0.31 10.28
C VAL A 93 -18.54 1.15 9.71
N TYR A 94 -18.21 2.24 9.00
CA TYR A 94 -19.21 3.07 8.32
C TYR A 94 -19.99 2.26 7.28
N GLU A 95 -19.31 1.55 6.39
CA GLU A 95 -19.93 0.75 5.32
C GLU A 95 -20.83 -0.37 5.87
N PHE A 96 -20.54 -0.89 7.07
CA PHE A 96 -21.36 -1.92 7.70
C PHE A 96 -22.71 -1.37 8.22
N PHE A 97 -22.74 -0.10 8.63
CA PHE A 97 -23.94 0.52 9.23
C PHE A 97 -24.73 1.41 8.26
N ALA A 98 -24.13 1.83 7.14
CA ALA A 98 -24.76 2.61 6.08
C ALA A 98 -25.54 1.72 5.11
#